data_AF-A0A936PN77-F1
#
_entry.id   AF-A0A936PN77-F1
#
_cell.length_a   1.000
_cell.length_b   1.000
_cell.length_c   1.000
_cell.angle_alpha   90.00
_cell.angle_beta   90.00
_cell.angle_gamma   90.00
#
_symmetry.space_group_name_H-M   'P 1'
#
loop_
_entity.id
_entity.type
_entity.pdbx_description
1 polymer ?
#
loop_
_entity_poly.entity_id
_entity_poly.type
_entity_poly.pdbx_seq_one_letter_code
_entity_poly.pdbx_strand_id
1 'polypeptide(L)'
;MKQRWPLILALLIFPIIFAGDDGDEYIIISWNDLGMHCSNKDFSKLVVLPPYNNLRAQVIRKGTSTTLPQIVTDGFSVEYSIPGNTYSVGKTNFWNYSQQLFGVTLAPNIGLTGVGLTGNMIQAADHFYVDGIPVTPYTDNNLVQESPYQLAQVDLVNSSNSVLYTSRPVIPVSNELSCVSSGCHSSEQSILNGHDREGGFNPANTPILCATCHSDNALGMPGQSGVKSFSFVIHDKHKDKTNNCYKCHPGPNTQCFRDVMHAGGMVCQDCHGNMSQVAQSIENGRQPWLEEPSCGSSNCHGANFAEEPGKLFKESRGHGGLFCSACHGSPHAILPTELPNDNVQNIALQEYPGTLRRCEVCHTVVPTSPGPHGYLPATLNLTLYLEGLFNGETMNKARNSDGFRFPGMAADQITVELHHAFAPYTSAAGPYTVRLNTDGAAKLVLPASMGANYFIVIKHRNSIETWTANPVPFAQGSVYYNFSTAAGQAYGNNLKLISGQYVIFGGDVNQDGSLDTADMTLVDNDSYNFVTGYVSSDITGDGSIDTGDMTILDNNSAIFIGKIVP
;
A
#
# COMPACT_ATOMS: atom_id res chain seq x y z
N MET A 1 -41.95 29.33 11.46
CA MET A 1 -41.82 27.89 11.19
C MET A 1 -40.34 27.56 11.38
N LYS A 2 -39.95 26.99 12.53
CA LYS A 2 -38.54 26.74 12.90
C LYS A 2 -38.05 25.47 12.22
N GLN A 3 -37.18 25.58 11.23
CA GLN A 3 -36.56 24.44 10.56
C GLN A 3 -35.29 24.06 11.34
N ARG A 4 -35.34 22.94 12.05
CA ARG A 4 -34.19 22.35 12.75
C ARG A 4 -33.38 21.54 11.73
N TRP A 5 -32.13 21.92 11.50
CA TRP A 5 -31.17 21.07 10.81
C TRP A 5 -30.60 20.03 11.80
N PRO A 6 -30.49 18.75 11.42
CA PRO A 6 -29.87 17.75 12.29
C PRO A 6 -28.36 18.01 12.31
N LEU A 7 -27.79 18.16 13.52
CA LEU A 7 -26.34 18.07 13.71
C LEU A 7 -25.89 16.68 13.27
N ILE A 8 -25.12 16.60 12.18
CA ILE A 8 -24.33 15.42 11.86
C ILE A 8 -23.06 15.54 12.71
N LEU A 9 -23.01 14.79 13.81
CA LEU A 9 -21.82 14.65 14.63
C LEU A 9 -20.82 13.78 13.85
N ALA A 10 -19.84 14.41 13.19
CA ALA A 10 -18.68 13.69 12.67
C ALA A 10 -17.79 13.32 13.86
N LEU A 11 -17.84 12.06 14.31
CA LEU A 11 -16.87 11.54 15.26
C LEU A 11 -15.51 11.44 14.55
N LEU A 12 -14.61 12.37 14.88
CA LEU A 12 -13.18 12.24 14.60
C LEU A 12 -12.62 11.10 15.46
N ILE A 13 -12.37 9.95 14.83
CA ILE A 13 -11.68 8.82 15.44
C ILE A 13 -10.18 9.16 15.47
N PHE A 14 -9.71 9.69 16.59
CA PHE A 14 -8.29 9.60 16.94
C PHE A 14 -7.95 8.13 17.21
N PRO A 15 -6.78 7.62 16.79
CA PRO A 15 -6.26 6.39 17.36
C PRO A 15 -5.88 6.69 18.80
N ILE A 16 -6.83 6.46 19.72
CA ILE A 16 -6.52 6.41 21.13
C ILE A 16 -5.80 5.09 21.34
N ILE A 17 -4.49 5.16 21.57
CA ILE A 17 -3.72 4.03 22.08
C ILE A 17 -4.24 3.78 23.48
N PHE A 18 -5.23 2.89 23.61
CA PHE A 18 -5.65 2.41 24.92
C PHE A 18 -4.60 1.41 25.38
N ALA A 19 -3.89 1.77 26.45
CA ALA A 19 -3.17 0.80 27.26
C ALA A 19 -4.17 -0.29 27.66
N GLY A 20 -3.85 -1.55 27.37
CA GLY A 20 -4.62 -2.66 27.94
C GLY A 20 -4.57 -2.58 29.46
N ASP A 21 -5.50 -3.25 30.15
CA ASP A 21 -5.70 -3.19 31.61
C ASP A 21 -4.44 -3.46 32.48
N ASP A 22 -3.30 -3.85 31.88
CA ASP A 22 -1.99 -4.09 32.52
C ASP A 22 -0.84 -3.15 32.07
N GLY A 23 -1.09 -2.14 31.22
CA GLY A 23 -0.04 -1.22 30.72
C GLY A 23 0.74 -1.72 29.50
N ASP A 24 0.42 -2.90 29.00
CA ASP A 24 0.95 -3.45 27.73
C ASP A 24 0.30 -2.77 26.51
N GLU A 25 1.12 -2.48 25.48
CA GLU A 25 0.64 -1.98 24.19
C GLU A 25 0.54 -3.11 23.16
N TYR A 26 -0.54 -3.12 22.37
CA TYR A 26 -0.81 -4.13 21.36
C TYR A 26 -1.03 -3.48 19.99
N ILE A 27 -0.65 -4.20 18.94
CA ILE A 27 -0.95 -3.84 17.55
C ILE A 27 -1.42 -5.08 16.78
N ILE A 28 -2.20 -4.85 15.72
CA ILE A 28 -2.62 -5.89 14.78
C ILE A 28 -2.15 -5.50 13.38
N ILE A 29 -1.58 -6.45 12.68
CA ILE A 29 -1.19 -6.34 11.28
C ILE A 29 -2.02 -7.36 10.51
N SER A 30 -2.73 -6.93 9.47
CA SER A 30 -3.57 -7.81 8.66
C SER A 30 -3.28 -7.65 7.17
N TRP A 31 -3.60 -8.68 6.39
CA TRP A 31 -3.34 -8.71 4.95
C TRP A 31 -4.23 -9.72 4.26
N ASN A 32 -4.33 -9.58 2.94
CA ASN A 32 -4.80 -10.63 2.05
C ASN A 32 -3.64 -11.54 1.64
N ASP A 33 -3.76 -12.86 1.70
CA ASP A 33 -2.64 -13.76 1.35
C ASP A 33 -2.57 -14.16 -0.15
N LEU A 34 -3.57 -13.75 -0.95
CA LEU A 34 -3.68 -14.10 -2.37
C LEU A 34 -3.03 -13.06 -3.31
N GLY A 35 -2.87 -11.81 -2.85
CA GLY A 35 -2.44 -10.68 -3.68
C GLY A 35 -3.56 -10.07 -4.50
N MET A 36 -4.33 -10.93 -5.17
CA MET A 36 -5.63 -10.65 -5.80
C MET A 36 -6.34 -11.98 -6.08
N HIS A 37 -7.63 -12.04 -5.76
CA HIS A 37 -8.47 -13.15 -6.23
C HIS A 37 -9.15 -12.83 -7.56
N CYS A 38 -9.39 -13.84 -8.38
CA CYS A 38 -10.13 -13.72 -9.63
C CYS A 38 -11.44 -14.49 -9.52
N SER A 39 -12.56 -13.90 -9.92
CA SER A 39 -13.86 -14.59 -9.99
C SER A 39 -14.39 -14.56 -11.41
N ASN A 40 -15.17 -15.57 -11.78
CA ASN A 40 -16.00 -15.47 -12.97
C ASN A 40 -17.01 -14.32 -12.81
N LYS A 41 -17.27 -13.60 -13.90
CA LYS A 41 -18.37 -12.62 -13.97
C LYS A 41 -19.73 -13.31 -14.05
N ASP A 42 -19.81 -14.38 -14.84
CA ASP A 42 -21.00 -15.19 -15.08
C ASP A 42 -20.72 -16.67 -14.82
N PHE A 43 -21.65 -17.33 -14.14
CA PHE A 43 -21.53 -18.73 -13.71
C PHE A 43 -22.45 -19.70 -14.47
N SER A 44 -23.11 -19.25 -15.54
CA SER A 44 -24.15 -20.05 -16.25
C SER A 44 -23.59 -20.98 -17.33
N LYS A 45 -22.33 -20.77 -17.75
CA LYS A 45 -21.71 -21.50 -18.87
C LYS A 45 -20.40 -22.20 -18.50
N LEU A 46 -19.33 -21.43 -18.33
CA LEU A 46 -17.99 -21.92 -18.05
C LEU A 46 -17.48 -21.23 -16.79
N VAL A 47 -16.99 -22.02 -15.84
CA VAL A 47 -16.54 -21.54 -14.53
C VAL A 47 -15.10 -21.98 -14.28
N VAL A 48 -14.27 -21.01 -13.88
CA VAL A 48 -12.87 -21.21 -13.49
C VAL A 48 -12.75 -21.05 -11.98
N LEU A 49 -13.19 -19.92 -11.41
CA LEU A 49 -13.08 -19.63 -9.99
C LEU A 49 -14.37 -18.99 -9.43
N PRO A 50 -14.78 -19.37 -8.20
CA PRO A 50 -15.91 -18.77 -7.50
C PRO A 50 -15.54 -17.40 -6.89
N PRO A 51 -16.54 -16.62 -6.42
CA PRO A 51 -16.28 -15.49 -5.53
C PRO A 51 -15.62 -16.01 -4.25
N TYR A 52 -14.45 -15.47 -3.92
CA TYR A 52 -13.61 -15.95 -2.83
C TYR A 52 -12.57 -14.89 -2.48
N ASN A 53 -12.17 -14.83 -1.21
CA ASN A 53 -10.99 -14.10 -0.77
C ASN A 53 -10.63 -14.49 0.65
N ASN A 54 -9.40 -14.16 1.05
CA ASN A 54 -8.86 -14.50 2.35
C ASN A 54 -8.40 -13.26 3.10
N LEU A 55 -8.45 -13.32 4.43
CA LEU A 55 -7.74 -12.40 5.30
C LEU A 55 -6.93 -13.17 6.34
N ARG A 56 -5.80 -12.58 6.72
CA ARG A 56 -4.92 -13.02 7.79
C ARG A 56 -4.64 -11.85 8.72
N ALA A 57 -4.37 -12.13 9.99
CA ALA A 57 -3.95 -11.12 10.94
C ALA A 57 -3.02 -11.69 12.02
N GLN A 58 -2.00 -10.94 12.42
CA GLN A 58 -1.18 -11.22 13.60
C GLN A 58 -1.31 -10.10 14.61
N VAL A 59 -1.57 -10.46 15.86
CA VAL A 59 -1.57 -9.54 16.99
C VAL A 59 -0.22 -9.64 17.67
N ILE A 60 0.40 -8.49 17.88
CA ILE A 60 1.70 -8.37 18.50
C ILE A 60 1.54 -7.57 19.78
N ARG A 61 1.92 -8.17 20.90
CA ARG A 61 2.25 -7.42 22.11
C ARG A 61 3.60 -6.76 21.90
N LYS A 62 3.64 -5.44 22.02
CA LYS A 62 4.85 -4.67 21.77
C LYS A 62 5.93 -4.98 22.81
N GLY A 63 7.17 -5.09 22.35
CA GLY A 63 8.33 -5.30 23.21
C GLY A 63 8.75 -4.01 23.92
N THR A 64 9.22 -4.12 25.16
CA THR A 64 9.77 -2.98 25.92
C THR A 64 11.29 -2.89 25.79
N SER A 65 11.94 -2.03 26.59
CA SER A 65 13.39 -2.02 26.74
C SER A 65 13.96 -3.31 27.34
N THR A 66 13.11 -4.15 27.95
CA THR A 66 13.53 -5.39 28.64
C THR A 66 12.84 -6.65 28.10
N THR A 67 11.86 -6.51 27.22
CA THR A 67 11.08 -7.63 26.68
C THR A 67 11.04 -7.57 25.16
N LEU A 68 11.14 -8.72 24.51
CA LEU A 68 10.95 -8.81 23.05
C LEU A 68 9.46 -8.74 22.71
N PRO A 69 9.10 -8.23 21.50
CA PRO A 69 7.73 -8.33 21.00
C PRO A 69 7.31 -9.79 20.91
N GLN A 70 6.02 -10.04 21.13
CA GLN A 70 5.47 -11.38 21.12
C GLN A 70 4.18 -11.43 20.32
N ILE A 71 4.07 -12.43 19.45
CA ILE A 71 2.81 -12.77 18.81
C ILE A 71 1.90 -13.37 19.89
N VAL A 72 0.68 -12.86 19.99
CA VAL A 72 -0.31 -13.31 20.97
C VAL A 72 -1.64 -13.56 20.26
N THR A 73 -2.37 -14.57 20.73
CA THR A 73 -3.72 -14.85 20.25
C THR A 73 -4.70 -15.03 21.40
N ASP A 74 -4.21 -15.53 22.53
CA ASP A 74 -5.03 -15.78 23.72
C ASP A 74 -5.56 -14.48 24.32
N GLY A 75 -6.84 -14.49 24.71
CA GLY A 75 -7.52 -13.32 25.29
C GLY A 75 -8.05 -12.30 24.26
N PHE A 76 -7.89 -12.58 22.96
CA PHE A 76 -8.36 -11.72 21.88
C PHE A 76 -9.27 -12.47 20.90
N SER A 77 -10.19 -11.74 20.29
CA SER A 77 -10.87 -12.13 19.06
C SER A 77 -10.59 -11.10 17.97
N VAL A 78 -10.68 -11.53 16.71
CA VAL A 78 -10.54 -10.63 15.56
C VAL A 78 -11.80 -10.71 14.72
N GLU A 79 -12.43 -9.57 14.51
CA GLU A 79 -13.61 -9.41 13.68
C GLU A 79 -13.21 -8.83 12.32
N TYR A 80 -13.90 -9.23 11.26
CA TYR A 80 -13.71 -8.66 9.93
C TYR A 80 -15.04 -8.21 9.33
N SER A 81 -14.99 -7.17 8.48
CA SER A 81 -16.09 -6.77 7.63
C SER A 81 -15.59 -6.10 6.34
N ILE A 82 -16.47 -5.94 5.36
CA ILE A 82 -16.18 -5.21 4.12
C ILE A 82 -17.18 -4.05 4.01
N PRO A 83 -16.90 -2.88 4.60
CA PRO A 83 -17.90 -1.82 4.77
C PRO A 83 -18.56 -1.32 3.47
N GLY A 84 -17.84 -1.36 2.34
CA GLY A 84 -18.35 -0.96 1.03
C GLY A 84 -19.05 -2.07 0.23
N ASN A 85 -19.13 -3.29 0.78
CA ASN A 85 -19.59 -4.48 0.09
C ASN A 85 -20.24 -5.44 1.08
N THR A 86 -21.49 -5.16 1.44
CA THR A 86 -22.22 -5.85 2.50
C THR A 86 -23.08 -7.00 2.00
N TYR A 87 -23.24 -7.15 0.69
CA TYR A 87 -23.91 -8.28 0.06
C TYR A 87 -23.28 -8.64 -1.30
N SER A 88 -23.40 -9.91 -1.71
CA SER A 88 -22.86 -10.42 -2.98
C SER A 88 -23.90 -11.14 -3.85
N VAL A 89 -24.96 -11.71 -3.27
CA VAL A 89 -25.95 -12.53 -4.01
C VAL A 89 -26.69 -11.77 -5.13
N GLY A 90 -26.77 -10.45 -5.03
CA GLY A 90 -27.37 -9.59 -6.06
C GLY A 90 -26.37 -9.03 -7.08
N LYS A 91 -25.08 -9.37 -6.97
CA LYS A 91 -23.98 -8.82 -7.78
C LYS A 91 -23.43 -9.83 -8.79
N THR A 92 -23.78 -11.11 -8.63
CA THR A 92 -23.40 -12.22 -9.50
C THR A 92 -24.43 -13.35 -9.40
N ASN A 93 -24.49 -14.23 -10.40
CA ASN A 93 -25.38 -15.38 -10.41
C ASN A 93 -24.78 -16.65 -9.79
N PHE A 94 -23.61 -16.56 -9.13
CA PHE A 94 -22.92 -17.70 -8.50
C PHE A 94 -23.83 -18.60 -7.64
N TRP A 95 -24.61 -18.01 -6.73
CA TRP A 95 -25.46 -18.77 -5.79
C TRP A 95 -26.50 -19.64 -6.50
N ASN A 96 -26.99 -19.24 -7.68
CA ASN A 96 -27.94 -20.01 -8.48
C ASN A 96 -27.34 -21.33 -9.00
N TYR A 97 -26.01 -21.40 -9.12
CA TYR A 97 -25.30 -22.53 -9.71
C TYR A 97 -24.39 -23.27 -8.73
N SER A 98 -24.29 -22.80 -7.48
CA SER A 98 -23.44 -23.38 -6.42
C SER A 98 -23.64 -24.90 -6.25
N GLN A 99 -24.89 -25.37 -6.25
CA GLN A 99 -25.22 -26.80 -6.11
C GLN A 99 -24.72 -27.64 -7.29
N GLN A 100 -24.82 -27.13 -8.52
CA GLN A 100 -24.38 -27.85 -9.71
C GLN A 100 -22.85 -27.82 -9.84
N LEU A 101 -22.22 -26.70 -9.50
CA LEU A 101 -20.78 -26.49 -9.68
C LEU A 101 -19.94 -27.12 -8.55
N PHE A 102 -20.41 -27.02 -7.31
CA PHE A 102 -19.65 -27.38 -6.11
C PHE A 102 -20.38 -28.38 -5.20
N GLY A 103 -21.55 -28.90 -5.62
CA GLY A 103 -22.29 -29.91 -4.86
C GLY A 103 -22.98 -29.38 -3.60
N VAL A 104 -22.98 -28.06 -3.37
CA VAL A 104 -23.51 -27.44 -2.16
C VAL A 104 -24.50 -26.31 -2.49
N THR A 105 -25.65 -26.32 -1.83
CA THR A 105 -26.60 -25.19 -1.87
C THR A 105 -26.20 -24.19 -0.80
N LEU A 106 -25.74 -23.01 -1.23
CA LEU A 106 -25.29 -21.96 -0.32
C LEU A 106 -26.42 -21.02 0.07
N ALA A 107 -26.44 -20.60 1.34
CA ALA A 107 -27.27 -19.49 1.77
C ALA A 107 -26.80 -18.18 1.09
N PRO A 108 -27.70 -17.19 0.87
CA PRO A 108 -27.33 -15.90 0.31
C PRO A 108 -26.16 -15.25 1.06
N ASN A 109 -25.17 -14.75 0.31
CA ASN A 109 -23.97 -14.07 0.82
C ASN A 109 -23.00 -14.95 1.65
N ILE A 110 -23.23 -16.26 1.72
CA ILE A 110 -22.32 -17.21 2.35
C ILE A 110 -21.47 -17.90 1.28
N GLY A 111 -20.15 -17.94 1.51
CA GLY A 111 -19.16 -18.54 0.63
C GLY A 111 -19.02 -20.06 0.82
N LEU A 112 -18.18 -20.69 0.00
CA LEU A 112 -17.98 -22.14 0.01
C LEU A 112 -17.41 -22.69 1.33
N THR A 113 -16.75 -21.84 2.11
CA THR A 113 -16.19 -22.17 3.43
C THR A 113 -17.17 -21.90 4.58
N GLY A 114 -18.40 -21.45 4.29
CA GLY A 114 -19.44 -21.16 5.28
C GLY A 114 -19.36 -19.76 5.90
N VAL A 115 -18.45 -18.91 5.45
CA VAL A 115 -18.28 -17.54 5.97
C VAL A 115 -18.99 -16.49 5.11
N GLY A 116 -19.34 -15.35 5.71
CA GLY A 116 -19.99 -14.22 5.04
C GLY A 116 -19.03 -13.05 4.76
N LEU A 117 -19.58 -11.89 4.41
CA LEU A 117 -18.82 -10.64 4.21
C LEU A 117 -18.48 -9.90 5.51
N THR A 118 -18.95 -10.42 6.64
CA THR A 118 -18.63 -9.99 8.00
C THR A 118 -18.63 -11.21 8.92
N GLY A 119 -17.83 -11.20 9.97
CA GLY A 119 -17.79 -12.27 10.97
C GLY A 119 -16.53 -12.28 11.82
N ASN A 120 -16.37 -13.37 12.57
CA ASN A 120 -15.17 -13.62 13.36
C ASN A 120 -14.13 -14.39 12.53
N MET A 121 -12.86 -14.00 12.66
CA MET A 121 -11.74 -14.78 12.16
C MET A 121 -11.48 -15.98 13.08
N ILE A 122 -11.03 -17.09 12.50
CA ILE A 122 -10.62 -18.30 13.21
C ILE A 122 -9.28 -18.03 13.89
N GLN A 123 -9.16 -18.40 15.16
CA GLN A 123 -7.91 -18.33 15.91
C GLN A 123 -7.05 -19.56 15.63
N ALA A 124 -5.81 -19.34 15.16
CA ALA A 124 -4.73 -20.32 15.16
C ALA A 124 -3.74 -20.01 16.30
N ALA A 125 -2.67 -20.80 16.43
CA ALA A 125 -1.69 -20.61 17.50
C ALA A 125 -0.86 -19.32 17.37
N ASP A 126 -0.62 -18.85 16.14
CA ASP A 126 0.28 -17.75 15.82
C ASP A 126 -0.35 -16.64 14.95
N HIS A 127 -1.65 -16.75 14.65
CA HIS A 127 -2.38 -15.78 13.83
C HIS A 127 -3.90 -16.00 13.92
N PHE A 128 -4.65 -15.08 13.33
CA PHE A 128 -6.07 -15.22 13.02
C PHE A 128 -6.24 -15.29 11.51
N TYR A 129 -7.22 -16.06 11.03
CA TYR A 129 -7.48 -16.19 9.60
C TYR A 129 -8.96 -16.35 9.28
N VAL A 130 -9.35 -15.93 8.09
CA VAL A 130 -10.62 -16.29 7.46
C VAL A 130 -10.39 -16.59 6.00
N ASP A 131 -10.96 -17.69 5.54
CA ASP A 131 -10.84 -18.19 4.19
C ASP A 131 -12.20 -18.17 3.50
N GLY A 132 -12.23 -17.78 2.23
CA GLY A 132 -13.41 -17.91 1.37
C GLY A 132 -14.52 -16.90 1.60
N ILE A 133 -14.15 -15.66 1.93
CA ILE A 133 -15.07 -14.52 1.93
C ILE A 133 -15.61 -14.33 0.50
N PRO A 134 -16.93 -14.40 0.27
CA PRO A 134 -17.50 -14.34 -1.08
C PRO A 134 -17.62 -12.90 -1.61
N VAL A 135 -16.57 -12.10 -1.47
CA VAL A 135 -16.51 -10.70 -1.93
C VAL A 135 -16.53 -10.62 -3.45
N THR A 136 -17.12 -9.56 -3.98
CA THR A 136 -17.19 -9.29 -5.42
C THR A 136 -16.50 -7.97 -5.76
N PRO A 137 -16.07 -7.73 -7.01
CA PRO A 137 -15.40 -6.48 -7.36
C PRO A 137 -16.35 -5.28 -7.40
N TYR A 138 -17.63 -5.42 -7.04
CA TYR A 138 -18.62 -4.35 -7.09
C TYR A 138 -19.01 -3.90 -5.68
N THR A 139 -18.94 -2.60 -5.42
CA THR A 139 -19.42 -2.02 -4.15
C THR A 139 -20.94 -1.99 -4.13
N ASP A 140 -21.53 -1.81 -2.95
CA ASP A 140 -22.99 -1.70 -2.81
C ASP A 140 -23.58 -0.53 -3.61
N ASN A 141 -22.79 0.54 -3.81
CA ASN A 141 -23.20 1.75 -4.52
C ASN A 141 -22.89 1.71 -6.03
N ASN A 142 -22.13 0.73 -6.52
CA ASN A 142 -21.77 0.63 -7.94
C ASN A 142 -21.66 -0.82 -8.39
N LEU A 143 -22.70 -1.29 -9.09
CA LEU A 143 -22.83 -2.66 -9.60
C LEU A 143 -22.32 -2.83 -11.04
N VAL A 144 -21.75 -1.79 -11.64
CA VAL A 144 -21.38 -1.77 -13.05
C VAL A 144 -19.86 -1.67 -13.20
N GLN A 145 -19.24 -0.74 -12.49
CA GLN A 145 -17.80 -0.53 -12.53
C GLN A 145 -17.14 -1.26 -11.36
N GLU A 146 -16.09 -2.02 -11.67
CA GLU A 146 -15.31 -2.70 -10.65
C GLU A 146 -14.58 -1.68 -9.75
N SER A 147 -14.65 -1.91 -8.45
CA SER A 147 -13.77 -1.39 -7.42
C SER A 147 -12.94 -2.57 -6.89
N PRO A 148 -11.87 -2.96 -7.60
CA PRO A 148 -11.16 -4.21 -7.31
C PRO A 148 -10.35 -4.15 -6.02
N TYR A 149 -9.99 -2.96 -5.53
CA TYR A 149 -9.10 -2.73 -4.39
C TYR A 149 -9.82 -2.19 -3.15
N GLN A 150 -10.92 -2.82 -2.76
CA GLN A 150 -11.69 -2.44 -1.58
C GLN A 150 -10.86 -2.65 -0.30
N LEU A 151 -11.09 -1.82 0.71
CA LEU A 151 -10.52 -2.02 2.04
C LEU A 151 -11.47 -2.88 2.88
N ALA A 152 -10.94 -3.94 3.48
CA ALA A 152 -11.60 -4.60 4.59
C ALA A 152 -11.39 -3.78 5.87
N GLN A 153 -12.22 -4.03 6.87
CA GLN A 153 -12.02 -3.60 8.24
C GLN A 153 -11.74 -4.84 9.09
N VAL A 154 -10.64 -4.83 9.84
CA VAL A 154 -10.20 -5.92 10.71
C VAL A 154 -9.98 -5.37 12.11
N ASP A 155 -10.85 -5.73 13.04
CA ASP A 155 -10.90 -5.18 14.39
C ASP A 155 -10.34 -6.18 15.40
N LEU A 156 -9.36 -5.75 16.19
CA LEU A 156 -8.86 -6.48 17.35
C LEU A 156 -9.76 -6.20 18.55
N VAL A 157 -10.37 -7.24 19.10
CA VAL A 157 -11.33 -7.15 20.20
C VAL A 157 -10.77 -7.88 21.43
N ASN A 158 -10.84 -7.23 22.60
CA ASN A 158 -10.40 -7.83 23.86
C ASN A 158 -11.51 -8.67 24.53
N SER A 159 -11.17 -9.37 25.61
CA SER A 159 -12.12 -10.17 26.40
C SER A 159 -13.32 -9.40 26.98
N SER A 160 -13.24 -8.06 27.02
CA SER A 160 -14.31 -7.17 27.47
C SER A 160 -15.18 -6.66 26.31
N ASN A 161 -15.06 -7.25 25.11
CA ASN A 161 -15.75 -6.86 23.87
C ASN A 161 -15.48 -5.41 23.44
N SER A 162 -14.31 -4.88 23.76
CA SER A 162 -13.88 -3.55 23.32
C SER A 162 -12.90 -3.68 22.15
N VAL A 163 -13.13 -2.89 21.09
CA VAL A 163 -12.18 -2.77 19.97
C VAL A 163 -10.96 -2.00 20.44
N LEU A 164 -9.79 -2.63 20.39
CA LEU A 164 -8.50 -2.04 20.75
C LEU A 164 -7.82 -1.36 19.57
N TYR A 165 -7.95 -1.93 18.38
CA TYR A 165 -7.31 -1.44 17.17
C TYR A 165 -8.10 -1.88 15.93
N THR A 166 -8.15 -1.01 14.92
CA THR A 166 -8.74 -1.31 13.62
C THR A 166 -7.66 -1.25 12.55
N SER A 167 -7.46 -2.36 11.86
CA SER A 167 -6.63 -2.43 10.66
C SER A 167 -7.48 -2.41 9.38
N ARG A 168 -6.90 -1.92 8.29
CA ARG A 168 -7.56 -1.78 6.98
C ARG A 168 -6.71 -2.35 5.84
N PRO A 169 -6.62 -3.68 5.71
CA PRO A 169 -5.95 -4.31 4.58
C PRO A 169 -6.84 -4.21 3.33
N VAL A 170 -6.21 -4.24 2.15
CA VAL A 170 -6.94 -4.43 0.90
C VAL A 170 -7.52 -5.85 0.84
N ILE A 171 -8.69 -6.01 0.23
CA ILE A 171 -9.31 -7.31 -0.08
C ILE A 171 -9.57 -7.43 -1.60
N PRO A 172 -8.50 -7.64 -2.38
CA PRO A 172 -8.53 -7.43 -3.82
C PRO A 172 -9.24 -8.57 -4.57
N VAL A 173 -10.21 -8.23 -5.42
CA VAL A 173 -10.95 -9.17 -6.26
C VAL A 173 -11.24 -8.57 -7.64
N SER A 174 -11.19 -9.38 -8.70
CA SER A 174 -11.42 -8.94 -10.07
C SER A 174 -12.26 -9.94 -10.87
N ASN A 175 -13.08 -9.45 -11.80
CA ASN A 175 -13.77 -10.27 -12.80
C ASN A 175 -13.11 -10.21 -14.19
N GLU A 176 -11.90 -9.65 -14.30
CA GLU A 176 -11.19 -9.53 -15.59
C GLU A 176 -10.69 -10.86 -16.16
N LEU A 177 -10.66 -11.93 -15.34
CA LEU A 177 -10.41 -13.30 -15.83
C LEU A 177 -11.55 -13.71 -16.77
N SER A 178 -11.35 -13.50 -18.06
CA SER A 178 -12.31 -13.86 -19.10
C SER A 178 -11.61 -14.24 -20.40
N CYS A 179 -12.08 -15.34 -20.98
CA CYS A 179 -11.61 -15.83 -22.27
C CYS A 179 -12.21 -15.02 -23.44
N VAL A 180 -13.31 -14.32 -23.21
CA VAL A 180 -14.09 -13.62 -24.24
C VAL A 180 -13.77 -12.12 -24.26
N SER A 181 -13.58 -11.49 -23.10
CA SER A 181 -13.41 -10.03 -22.97
C SER A 181 -12.24 -9.47 -23.77
N SER A 182 -11.15 -10.24 -23.91
CA SER A 182 -9.97 -9.88 -24.70
C SER A 182 -10.13 -10.09 -26.20
N GLY A 183 -11.34 -10.40 -26.69
CA GLY A 183 -11.66 -10.60 -28.11
C GLY A 183 -11.06 -11.88 -28.71
N CYS A 184 -10.55 -12.79 -27.89
CA CYS A 184 -9.87 -14.02 -28.34
C CYS A 184 -10.86 -15.13 -28.71
N HIS A 185 -12.01 -15.19 -28.04
CA HIS A 185 -13.09 -16.14 -28.29
C HIS A 185 -14.42 -15.43 -28.52
N SER A 186 -15.28 -15.99 -29.37
CA SER A 186 -16.57 -15.39 -29.72
C SER A 186 -17.64 -15.54 -28.63
N SER A 187 -17.54 -16.59 -27.80
CA SER A 187 -18.41 -16.86 -26.66
C SER A 187 -17.84 -18.00 -25.81
N GLU A 188 -18.30 -18.11 -24.57
CA GLU A 188 -18.01 -19.25 -23.68
C GLU A 188 -18.47 -20.57 -24.31
N GLN A 189 -19.64 -20.58 -24.97
CA GLN A 189 -20.14 -21.78 -25.66
C GLN A 189 -19.20 -22.23 -26.79
N SER A 190 -18.59 -21.29 -27.53
CA SER A 190 -17.61 -21.63 -28.56
C SER A 190 -16.36 -22.30 -27.99
N ILE A 191 -16.00 -22.01 -26.75
CA ILE A 191 -14.88 -22.66 -26.06
C ILE A 191 -15.26 -24.10 -25.69
N LEU A 192 -16.47 -24.28 -25.13
CA LEU A 192 -16.98 -25.61 -24.78
C LEU A 192 -17.11 -26.50 -26.03
N ASN A 193 -17.65 -25.99 -27.14
CA ASN A 193 -17.76 -26.74 -28.39
C ASN A 193 -16.37 -27.11 -28.98
N GLY A 194 -15.29 -26.45 -28.55
CA GLY A 194 -13.93 -26.86 -28.88
C GLY A 194 -13.56 -28.27 -28.37
N HIS A 195 -14.34 -28.80 -27.42
CA HIS A 195 -14.14 -30.11 -26.79
C HIS A 195 -15.05 -31.20 -27.38
N ASP A 196 -15.74 -30.96 -28.52
CA ASP A 196 -16.67 -31.91 -29.15
C ASP A 196 -16.04 -33.26 -29.54
N ARG A 197 -14.70 -33.34 -29.56
CA ARG A 197 -13.94 -34.56 -29.86
C ARG A 197 -13.39 -35.25 -28.61
N GLU A 198 -13.52 -34.63 -27.44
CA GLU A 198 -13.08 -35.20 -26.17
C GLU A 198 -14.17 -36.13 -25.64
N GLY A 199 -13.88 -37.43 -25.58
CA GLY A 199 -14.85 -38.43 -25.10
C GLY A 199 -15.28 -38.17 -23.66
N GLY A 200 -16.58 -38.28 -23.38
CA GLY A 200 -17.12 -38.08 -22.02
C GLY A 200 -17.42 -36.62 -21.65
N PHE A 201 -17.24 -35.69 -22.58
CA PHE A 201 -17.61 -34.28 -22.42
C PHE A 201 -18.88 -33.95 -23.23
N ASN A 202 -19.81 -33.21 -22.63
CA ASN A 202 -20.98 -32.69 -23.33
C ASN A 202 -21.05 -31.15 -23.17
N PRO A 203 -20.80 -30.36 -24.24
CA PRO A 203 -20.79 -28.90 -24.17
C PRO A 203 -22.16 -28.29 -23.85
N ALA A 204 -23.24 -29.05 -23.95
CA ALA A 204 -24.59 -28.59 -23.62
C ALA A 204 -24.92 -28.73 -22.13
N ASN A 205 -24.12 -29.45 -21.34
CA ASN A 205 -24.37 -29.68 -19.92
C ASN A 205 -23.83 -28.53 -19.05
N THR A 206 -24.28 -27.31 -19.34
CA THR A 206 -23.82 -26.09 -18.64
C THR A 206 -24.59 -25.82 -17.34
N PRO A 207 -23.97 -25.15 -16.36
CA PRO A 207 -22.57 -24.73 -16.32
C PRO A 207 -21.57 -25.85 -16.07
N ILE A 208 -20.34 -25.64 -16.56
CA ILE A 208 -19.21 -26.56 -16.44
C ILE A 208 -18.10 -25.88 -15.65
N LEU A 209 -17.70 -26.50 -14.54
CA LEU A 209 -16.51 -26.12 -13.78
C LEU A 209 -15.28 -26.80 -14.39
N CYS A 210 -14.34 -26.02 -14.92
CA CYS A 210 -13.14 -26.54 -15.60
C CYS A 210 -12.38 -27.57 -14.73
N ALA A 211 -12.35 -27.30 -13.43
CA ALA A 211 -11.64 -28.10 -12.44
C ALA A 211 -12.23 -29.51 -12.19
N THR A 212 -13.44 -29.78 -12.70
CA THR A 212 -14.04 -31.13 -12.66
C THR A 212 -13.34 -32.11 -13.61
N CYS A 213 -12.74 -31.61 -14.69
CA CYS A 213 -12.00 -32.42 -15.66
C CYS A 213 -10.48 -32.18 -15.54
N HIS A 214 -10.06 -30.92 -15.49
CA HIS A 214 -8.65 -30.55 -15.38
C HIS A 214 -8.28 -30.33 -13.92
N SER A 215 -7.17 -30.90 -13.43
CA SER A 215 -6.76 -30.63 -12.05
C SER A 215 -6.46 -29.14 -11.82
N ASP A 216 -6.82 -28.64 -10.64
CA ASP A 216 -6.59 -27.25 -10.24
C ASP A 216 -6.27 -27.15 -8.75
N ASN A 217 -5.03 -26.74 -8.45
CA ASN A 217 -4.54 -26.60 -7.08
C ASN A 217 -5.16 -25.41 -6.34
N ALA A 218 -5.63 -24.36 -7.04
CA ALA A 218 -6.31 -23.24 -6.38
C ALA A 218 -7.66 -23.66 -5.78
N LEU A 219 -8.34 -24.63 -6.41
CA LEU A 219 -9.59 -25.20 -5.93
C LEU A 219 -9.40 -26.48 -5.12
N GLY A 220 -8.17 -27.00 -5.01
CA GLY A 220 -7.89 -28.30 -4.40
C GLY A 220 -8.57 -29.47 -5.13
N MET A 221 -8.89 -29.31 -6.42
CA MET A 221 -9.63 -30.30 -7.20
C MET A 221 -8.69 -31.19 -8.01
N PRO A 222 -8.74 -32.52 -7.84
CA PRO A 222 -7.80 -33.42 -8.50
C PRO A 222 -8.06 -33.62 -10.00
N GLY A 223 -9.20 -33.14 -10.53
CA GLY A 223 -9.62 -33.38 -11.91
C GLY A 223 -9.83 -34.86 -12.23
N GLN A 224 -9.84 -35.19 -13.51
CA GLN A 224 -9.95 -36.56 -14.01
C GLN A 224 -8.59 -37.19 -14.28
N SER A 225 -8.48 -38.49 -13.99
CA SER A 225 -7.25 -39.26 -14.26
C SER A 225 -6.87 -39.21 -15.75
N GLY A 226 -5.60 -38.94 -16.03
CA GLY A 226 -5.07 -38.86 -17.40
C GLY A 226 -5.30 -37.52 -18.11
N VAL A 227 -6.09 -36.61 -17.51
CA VAL A 227 -6.30 -35.25 -18.03
C VAL A 227 -5.25 -34.32 -17.42
N LYS A 228 -4.67 -33.45 -18.25
CA LYS A 228 -3.66 -32.47 -17.81
C LYS A 228 -4.31 -31.34 -16.98
N SER A 229 -3.53 -30.72 -16.11
CA SER A 229 -4.00 -29.63 -15.23
C SER A 229 -4.52 -28.43 -16.02
N PHE A 230 -5.41 -27.65 -15.41
CA PHE A 230 -6.07 -26.52 -16.06
C PHE A 230 -5.04 -25.47 -16.49
N SER A 231 -4.10 -25.16 -15.59
CA SER A 231 -3.00 -24.25 -15.88
C SER A 231 -2.14 -24.75 -17.06
N PHE A 232 -1.79 -26.04 -17.12
CA PHE A 232 -1.03 -26.56 -18.26
C PHE A 232 -1.77 -26.37 -19.58
N VAL A 233 -3.03 -26.81 -19.68
CA VAL A 233 -3.75 -26.78 -20.95
C VAL A 233 -3.99 -25.36 -21.45
N ILE A 234 -4.22 -24.39 -20.56
CA ILE A 234 -4.36 -22.99 -20.94
C ILE A 234 -3.03 -22.42 -21.44
N HIS A 235 -1.93 -22.64 -20.72
CA HIS A 235 -0.64 -22.09 -21.14
C HIS A 235 -0.15 -22.73 -22.44
N ASP A 236 -0.25 -24.06 -22.57
CA ASP A 236 0.20 -24.78 -23.76
C ASP A 236 -0.62 -24.40 -25.01
N LYS A 237 -1.95 -24.27 -24.87
CA LYS A 237 -2.83 -23.94 -26.01
C LYS A 237 -2.60 -22.53 -26.56
N HIS A 238 -2.17 -21.59 -25.71
CA HIS A 238 -2.06 -20.17 -26.06
C HIS A 238 -0.62 -19.69 -26.26
N LYS A 239 0.39 -20.55 -26.06
CA LYS A 239 1.81 -20.16 -26.16
C LYS A 239 2.23 -19.54 -27.49
N ASP A 240 1.59 -19.95 -28.59
CA ASP A 240 1.85 -19.41 -29.93
C ASP A 240 0.90 -18.26 -30.34
N LYS A 241 0.02 -17.82 -29.43
CA LYS A 241 -1.02 -16.82 -29.70
C LYS A 241 -0.76 -15.50 -29.00
N THR A 242 -0.16 -15.54 -27.82
CA THR A 242 0.17 -14.33 -27.07
C THR A 242 1.24 -14.62 -26.02
N ASN A 243 1.95 -13.58 -25.63
CA ASN A 243 2.76 -13.59 -24.42
C ASN A 243 2.32 -12.52 -23.41
N ASN A 244 1.17 -11.88 -23.63
CA ASN A 244 0.62 -10.89 -22.72
C ASN A 244 -0.28 -11.60 -21.69
N CYS A 245 0.24 -11.78 -20.47
CA CYS A 245 -0.44 -12.45 -19.37
C CYS A 245 -1.78 -11.80 -19.01
N TYR A 246 -1.87 -10.46 -19.14
CA TYR A 246 -3.07 -9.68 -18.84
C TYR A 246 -4.23 -9.87 -19.83
N LYS A 247 -4.05 -10.66 -20.89
CA LYS A 247 -5.19 -11.08 -21.72
C LYS A 247 -6.09 -12.11 -21.02
N CYS A 248 -5.56 -12.80 -20.01
CA CYS A 248 -6.28 -13.82 -19.26
C CYS A 248 -6.27 -13.53 -17.76
N HIS A 249 -5.15 -13.10 -17.21
CA HIS A 249 -5.06 -12.69 -15.81
C HIS A 249 -5.54 -11.25 -15.63
N PRO A 250 -6.09 -10.87 -14.45
CA PRO A 250 -6.49 -9.50 -14.19
C PRO A 250 -5.34 -8.52 -14.36
N GLY A 251 -5.57 -7.44 -15.09
CA GLY A 251 -4.46 -6.75 -15.75
C GLY A 251 -4.79 -5.50 -16.54
N PRO A 252 -5.72 -5.54 -17.51
CA PRO A 252 -5.97 -4.40 -18.38
C PRO A 252 -6.44 -3.16 -17.62
N ASN A 253 -7.27 -3.35 -16.59
CA ASN A 253 -7.68 -2.29 -15.69
C ASN A 253 -7.20 -2.53 -14.26
N THR A 254 -7.27 -3.78 -13.79
CA THR A 254 -6.95 -4.04 -12.38
C THR A 254 -5.45 -4.02 -12.12
N GLN A 255 -4.61 -4.54 -13.03
CA GLN A 255 -3.15 -4.68 -12.81
C GLN A 255 -2.84 -5.52 -11.56
N CYS A 256 -3.06 -6.84 -11.64
CA CYS A 256 -2.83 -7.74 -10.51
C CYS A 256 -1.41 -7.61 -9.91
N PHE A 257 -0.40 -7.47 -10.77
CA PHE A 257 0.98 -7.17 -10.40
C PHE A 257 1.22 -5.66 -10.39
N ARG A 258 1.40 -5.12 -9.19
CA ARG A 258 1.41 -3.67 -8.91
C ARG A 258 2.39 -3.27 -7.80
N ASP A 259 3.28 -4.18 -7.45
CA ASP A 259 4.19 -4.02 -6.33
C ASP A 259 5.43 -3.17 -6.66
N VAL A 260 6.33 -3.05 -5.68
CA VAL A 260 7.58 -2.31 -5.83
C VAL A 260 8.47 -2.84 -6.97
N MET A 261 8.38 -4.12 -7.34
CA MET A 261 9.11 -4.67 -8.49
C MET A 261 8.47 -4.22 -9.81
N HIS A 262 7.13 -4.20 -9.88
CA HIS A 262 6.42 -3.63 -11.03
C HIS A 262 6.75 -2.14 -11.21
N ALA A 263 6.74 -1.35 -10.13
CA ALA A 263 7.17 0.05 -10.15
C ALA A 263 8.64 0.21 -10.61
N GLY A 264 9.47 -0.79 -10.33
CA GLY A 264 10.85 -0.91 -10.81
C GLY A 264 10.99 -1.33 -12.28
N GLY A 265 9.89 -1.51 -13.00
CA GLY A 265 9.84 -1.86 -14.42
C GLY A 265 9.86 -3.36 -14.72
N MET A 266 9.73 -4.22 -13.70
CA MET A 266 9.58 -5.66 -13.93
C MET A 266 8.20 -6.01 -14.48
N VAL A 267 8.14 -7.11 -15.21
CA VAL A 267 6.90 -7.70 -15.73
C VAL A 267 6.77 -9.16 -15.31
N CYS A 268 5.59 -9.76 -15.49
CA CYS A 268 5.29 -11.13 -15.05
C CYS A 268 6.32 -12.16 -15.57
N GLN A 269 6.81 -11.95 -16.79
CA GLN A 269 7.74 -12.85 -17.47
C GLN A 269 9.15 -12.84 -16.87
N ASP A 270 9.55 -11.78 -16.16
CA ASP A 270 10.86 -11.73 -15.52
C ASP A 270 10.97 -12.76 -14.38
N CYS A 271 9.84 -13.13 -13.79
CA CYS A 271 9.75 -14.12 -12.71
C CYS A 271 9.21 -15.48 -13.20
N HIS A 272 8.13 -15.48 -14.00
CA HIS A 272 7.44 -16.70 -14.42
C HIS A 272 7.91 -17.24 -15.78
N GLY A 273 8.54 -16.41 -16.62
CA GLY A 273 8.81 -16.71 -18.01
C GLY A 273 7.62 -16.46 -18.94
N ASN A 274 7.82 -16.72 -20.23
CA ASN A 274 6.79 -16.65 -21.26
C ASN A 274 5.82 -17.84 -21.19
N MET A 275 4.71 -17.77 -21.94
CA MET A 275 3.67 -18.82 -21.95
C MET A 275 4.20 -20.24 -22.23
N SER A 276 5.18 -20.37 -23.13
CA SER A 276 5.81 -21.66 -23.46
C SER A 276 6.65 -22.18 -22.30
N GLN A 277 7.42 -21.30 -21.65
CA GLN A 277 8.23 -21.64 -20.48
C GLN A 277 7.35 -22.06 -19.30
N VAL A 278 6.23 -21.37 -19.06
CA VAL A 278 5.26 -21.77 -18.02
C VAL A 278 4.68 -23.15 -18.32
N ALA A 279 4.17 -23.39 -19.54
CA ALA A 279 3.64 -24.69 -19.93
C ALA A 279 4.68 -25.81 -19.76
N GLN A 280 5.90 -25.59 -20.23
CA GLN A 280 7.00 -26.55 -20.12
C GLN A 280 7.40 -26.81 -18.67
N SER A 281 7.41 -25.78 -17.80
CA SER A 281 7.71 -25.97 -16.39
C SER A 281 6.71 -26.92 -15.70
N ILE A 282 5.43 -26.79 -16.05
CA ILE A 282 4.36 -27.64 -15.51
C ILE A 282 4.48 -29.06 -16.08
N GLU A 283 4.79 -29.20 -17.37
CA GLU A 283 5.05 -30.49 -17.99
C GLU A 283 6.23 -31.23 -17.34
N ASN A 284 7.24 -30.48 -16.90
CA ASN A 284 8.42 -30.98 -16.19
C ASN A 284 8.19 -31.22 -14.69
N GLY A 285 6.97 -31.01 -14.18
CA GLY A 285 6.56 -31.40 -12.84
C GLY A 285 6.23 -30.26 -11.88
N ARG A 286 6.49 -28.99 -12.25
CA ARG A 286 6.09 -27.84 -11.41
C ARG A 286 4.60 -27.89 -11.11
N GLN A 287 4.21 -27.74 -9.86
CA GLN A 287 2.82 -27.63 -9.44
C GLN A 287 2.38 -26.16 -9.30
N PRO A 288 1.55 -25.61 -10.20
CA PRO A 288 1.02 -24.24 -10.06
C PRO A 288 0.30 -24.03 -8.73
N TRP A 289 0.36 -22.83 -8.16
CA TRP A 289 -0.18 -22.45 -6.85
C TRP A 289 0.52 -23.08 -5.62
N LEU A 290 1.32 -24.13 -5.82
CA LEU A 290 2.10 -24.80 -4.77
C LEU A 290 3.60 -24.52 -4.92
N GLU A 291 4.04 -24.17 -6.13
CA GLU A 291 5.42 -23.80 -6.47
C GLU A 291 5.42 -22.49 -7.27
N GLU A 292 5.90 -21.42 -6.64
CA GLU A 292 5.95 -20.07 -7.21
C GLU A 292 7.37 -19.50 -7.23
N PRO A 293 7.64 -18.44 -8.01
CA PRO A 293 8.93 -17.76 -7.98
C PRO A 293 9.35 -17.39 -6.55
N SER A 294 10.60 -17.69 -6.22
CA SER A 294 11.17 -17.51 -4.89
C SER A 294 11.94 -16.19 -4.79
N CYS A 295 11.72 -15.44 -3.72
CA CYS A 295 12.53 -14.29 -3.36
C CYS A 295 14.02 -14.69 -3.25
N GLY A 296 14.29 -15.88 -2.70
CA GLY A 296 15.62 -16.44 -2.50
C GLY A 296 16.38 -16.85 -3.76
N SER A 297 15.78 -16.74 -4.94
CA SER A 297 16.42 -17.14 -6.19
C SER A 297 17.73 -16.36 -6.43
N SER A 298 18.75 -17.02 -6.96
CA SER A 298 20.09 -16.44 -7.13
C SER A 298 20.14 -15.31 -8.16
N ASN A 299 19.20 -15.27 -9.10
CA ASN A 299 19.01 -14.17 -10.04
C ASN A 299 18.10 -13.05 -9.50
N CYS A 300 17.61 -13.17 -8.26
CA CYS A 300 16.74 -12.21 -7.59
C CYS A 300 17.45 -11.68 -6.33
N HIS A 301 16.97 -12.02 -5.12
CA HIS A 301 17.51 -11.49 -3.87
C HIS A 301 18.53 -12.43 -3.19
N GLY A 302 18.63 -13.68 -3.64
CA GLY A 302 19.57 -14.67 -3.09
C GLY A 302 19.19 -15.15 -1.68
N ALA A 303 20.02 -16.04 -1.13
CA ALA A 303 19.69 -16.86 0.05
C ALA A 303 19.30 -16.07 1.32
N ASN A 304 19.75 -14.82 1.46
CA ASN A 304 19.42 -13.97 2.62
C ASN A 304 17.94 -13.56 2.67
N PHE A 305 17.23 -13.68 1.56
CA PHE A 305 15.82 -13.32 1.41
C PHE A 305 14.97 -14.53 1.03
N ALA A 306 15.52 -15.74 1.19
CA ALA A 306 14.82 -16.97 0.88
C ALA A 306 13.68 -17.22 1.85
N GLU A 307 12.60 -17.76 1.29
CA GLU A 307 11.50 -18.36 2.01
C GLU A 307 11.98 -19.53 2.90
N GLU A 308 11.15 -19.89 3.88
CA GLU A 308 11.40 -21.12 4.63
C GLU A 308 11.39 -22.33 3.67
N PRO A 309 12.28 -23.32 3.84
CA PRO A 309 12.33 -24.47 2.94
C PRO A 309 10.97 -25.17 2.78
N GLY A 310 10.53 -25.32 1.53
CA GLY A 310 9.27 -26.00 1.19
C GLY A 310 8.01 -25.18 1.45
N LYS A 311 8.12 -23.88 1.74
CA LYS A 311 6.98 -22.97 1.92
C LYS A 311 7.01 -21.86 0.88
N LEU A 312 5.81 -21.36 0.56
CA LEU A 312 5.67 -20.16 -0.26
C LEU A 312 5.96 -18.90 0.54
N PHE A 313 6.19 -17.78 -0.14
CA PHE A 313 6.37 -16.45 0.50
C PHE A 313 5.24 -16.13 1.48
N LYS A 314 3.98 -16.39 1.08
CA LYS A 314 2.78 -16.10 1.90
C LYS A 314 2.69 -16.95 3.19
N GLU A 315 3.43 -18.06 3.25
CA GLU A 315 3.43 -19.04 4.36
C GLU A 315 4.70 -18.96 5.20
N SER A 316 5.73 -18.30 4.66
CA SER A 316 7.04 -18.18 5.29
C SER A 316 7.02 -17.14 6.40
N ARG A 317 7.83 -17.40 7.42
CA ARG A 317 7.95 -16.55 8.60
C ARG A 317 9.39 -16.14 8.86
N GLY A 318 9.52 -14.96 9.48
CA GLY A 318 10.78 -14.38 9.95
C GLY A 318 10.57 -13.58 11.24
N HIS A 319 11.63 -12.91 11.71
CA HIS A 319 11.58 -11.92 12.80
C HIS A 319 10.65 -12.26 13.99
N GLY A 320 10.88 -13.40 14.65
CA GLY A 320 10.07 -13.78 15.82
C GLY A 320 8.74 -14.46 15.49
N GLY A 321 8.57 -14.96 14.26
CA GLY A 321 7.41 -15.73 13.82
C GLY A 321 6.41 -14.94 12.98
N LEU A 322 6.72 -13.72 12.59
CA LEU A 322 5.88 -12.93 11.70
C LEU A 322 5.90 -13.48 10.29
N PHE A 323 4.72 -13.55 9.66
CA PHE A 323 4.65 -13.89 8.24
C PHE A 323 5.36 -12.82 7.42
N CYS A 324 6.04 -13.24 6.35
CA CYS A 324 6.68 -12.31 5.42
C CYS A 324 5.67 -11.26 4.92
N SER A 325 4.44 -11.69 4.60
CA SER A 325 3.38 -10.81 4.14
C SER A 325 2.87 -9.79 5.17
N ALA A 326 3.04 -10.05 6.47
CA ALA A 326 2.67 -9.08 7.50
C ALA A 326 3.53 -7.81 7.36
N CYS A 327 4.82 -7.94 7.07
CA CYS A 327 5.71 -6.80 6.93
C CYS A 327 5.80 -6.28 5.48
N HIS A 328 5.89 -7.20 4.52
CA HIS A 328 6.20 -6.88 3.12
C HIS A 328 4.96 -6.64 2.26
N GLY A 329 3.77 -7.04 2.68
CA GLY A 329 2.58 -7.04 1.85
C GLY A 329 2.34 -8.38 1.15
N SER A 330 1.26 -8.46 0.38
CA SER A 330 0.82 -9.69 -0.28
C SER A 330 1.69 -10.04 -1.50
N PRO A 331 1.70 -11.30 -1.97
CA PRO A 331 2.24 -11.63 -3.29
C PRO A 331 1.68 -10.68 -4.36
N HIS A 332 2.52 -10.23 -5.31
CA HIS A 332 2.16 -9.23 -6.35
C HIS A 332 1.74 -7.84 -5.84
N ALA A 333 1.80 -7.61 -4.53
CA ALA A 333 1.49 -6.34 -3.85
C ALA A 333 2.51 -6.05 -2.73
N ILE A 334 3.79 -6.37 -2.98
CA ILE A 334 4.92 -6.05 -2.10
C ILE A 334 5.09 -4.52 -1.99
N LEU A 335 5.24 -4.03 -0.77
CA LEU A 335 5.16 -2.61 -0.44
C LEU A 335 6.51 -1.87 -0.63
N PRO A 336 6.50 -0.61 -1.09
CA PRO A 336 5.31 0.19 -1.41
C PRO A 336 4.72 -0.23 -2.76
N THR A 337 3.40 -0.31 -2.85
CA THR A 337 2.73 -0.55 -4.14
C THR A 337 2.38 0.78 -4.81
N GLU A 338 2.11 0.73 -6.11
CA GLU A 338 1.61 1.89 -6.86
C GLU A 338 0.15 2.25 -6.51
N LEU A 339 -0.56 1.38 -5.79
CA LEU A 339 -1.95 1.62 -5.42
C LEU A 339 -2.09 2.17 -3.99
N PRO A 340 -2.74 3.34 -3.82
CA PRO A 340 -2.88 3.97 -2.50
C PRO A 340 -3.48 3.04 -1.43
N ASN A 341 -4.49 2.23 -1.79
CA ASN A 341 -5.21 1.39 -0.83
C ASN A 341 -4.36 0.27 -0.23
N ASP A 342 -3.36 -0.28 -0.94
CA ASP A 342 -2.47 -1.28 -0.34
C ASP A 342 -1.57 -0.65 0.73
N ASN A 343 -1.24 0.63 0.58
CA ASN A 343 -0.32 1.34 1.46
C ASN A 343 -1.00 1.86 2.74
N VAL A 344 -2.34 1.89 2.82
CA VAL A 344 -3.11 2.52 3.91
C VAL A 344 -2.71 1.99 5.29
N GLN A 345 -2.64 0.67 5.46
CA GLN A 345 -2.26 0.06 6.74
C GLN A 345 -0.84 0.47 7.15
N ASN A 346 0.11 0.35 6.23
CA ASN A 346 1.51 0.61 6.57
C ASN A 346 1.75 2.10 6.81
N ILE A 347 1.10 3.01 6.07
CA ILE A 347 1.11 4.44 6.38
C ILE A 347 0.53 4.69 7.78
N ALA A 348 -0.56 4.02 8.17
CA ALA A 348 -1.12 4.17 9.52
C ALA A 348 -0.17 3.66 10.62
N LEU A 349 0.64 2.63 10.34
CA LEU A 349 1.58 2.04 11.29
C LEU A 349 2.91 2.80 11.38
N GLN A 350 3.46 3.28 10.26
CA GLN A 350 4.81 3.86 10.21
C GLN A 350 4.91 5.27 9.62
N GLU A 351 3.78 5.90 9.27
CA GLU A 351 3.64 7.25 8.70
C GLU A 351 4.07 7.41 7.23
N TYR A 352 4.54 6.34 6.57
CA TYR A 352 4.94 6.36 5.16
C TYR A 352 4.65 5.03 4.45
N PRO A 353 4.48 5.02 3.11
CA PRO A 353 4.26 3.80 2.33
C PRO A 353 5.54 2.96 2.27
N GLY A 354 5.42 1.64 2.38
CA GLY A 354 6.56 0.73 2.27
C GLY A 354 6.44 -0.49 3.18
N THR A 355 7.36 -1.43 3.00
CA THR A 355 7.55 -2.55 3.94
C THR A 355 7.72 -2.00 5.37
N LEU A 356 7.10 -2.64 6.37
CA LEU A 356 7.23 -2.21 7.77
C LEU A 356 8.69 -2.25 8.23
N ARG A 357 9.19 -1.09 8.65
CA ARG A 357 10.59 -0.91 9.10
C ARG A 357 10.72 -0.05 10.35
N ARG A 358 9.68 0.68 10.74
CA ARG A 358 9.69 1.47 11.97
C ARG A 358 9.61 0.57 13.19
N CYS A 359 10.67 0.56 14.01
CA CYS A 359 10.79 -0.29 15.19
C CYS A 359 9.62 -0.09 16.16
N GLU A 360 9.14 1.15 16.29
CA GLU A 360 8.07 1.53 17.22
C GLU A 360 6.70 0.93 16.89
N VAL A 361 6.57 0.30 15.71
CA VAL A 361 5.39 -0.53 15.41
C VAL A 361 5.33 -1.72 16.36
N CYS A 362 6.45 -2.43 16.53
CA CYS A 362 6.52 -3.66 17.34
C CYS A 362 7.16 -3.44 18.71
N HIS A 363 7.83 -2.32 18.94
CA HIS A 363 8.51 -2.01 20.20
C HIS A 363 7.99 -0.69 20.79
N THR A 364 8.01 -0.55 22.11
CA THR A 364 7.71 0.73 22.78
C THR A 364 8.93 1.66 22.82
N VAL A 365 10.11 1.14 22.48
CA VAL A 365 11.37 1.88 22.35
C VAL A 365 12.15 1.41 21.12
N VAL A 366 12.97 2.27 20.53
CA VAL A 366 13.89 1.85 19.45
C VAL A 366 14.96 0.91 20.03
N PRO A 367 15.10 -0.32 19.53
CA PRO A 367 16.14 -1.24 19.99
C PRO A 367 17.55 -0.69 19.74
N THR A 368 18.47 -0.93 20.66
CA THR A 368 19.88 -0.55 20.55
C THR A 368 20.73 -1.56 19.76
N SER A 369 20.10 -2.60 19.21
CA SER A 369 20.74 -3.65 18.39
C SER A 369 20.13 -3.66 16.98
N PRO A 370 20.89 -4.00 15.92
CA PRO A 370 20.41 -4.03 14.54
C PRO A 370 19.21 -4.94 14.26
N GLY A 371 18.82 -5.78 15.23
CA GLY A 371 17.77 -6.78 15.06
C GLY A 371 18.08 -7.79 13.95
N PRO A 372 17.11 -8.62 13.56
CA PRO A 372 17.28 -9.62 12.51
C PRO A 372 17.28 -9.05 11.09
N HIS A 373 17.01 -7.75 10.95
CA HIS A 373 17.13 -7.05 9.68
C HIS A 373 18.54 -6.51 9.44
N GLY A 374 19.45 -6.68 10.40
CA GLY A 374 20.87 -6.34 10.24
C GLY A 374 21.15 -4.85 10.16
N TYR A 375 20.22 -3.98 10.55
CA TYR A 375 20.44 -2.53 10.57
C TYR A 375 19.96 -1.88 11.86
N LEU A 376 20.76 -0.94 12.37
CA LEU A 376 20.31 0.04 13.35
C LEU A 376 19.72 1.22 12.59
N PRO A 377 18.51 1.68 12.91
CA PRO A 377 17.96 2.88 12.28
C PRO A 377 18.89 4.08 12.54
N ALA A 378 19.41 4.66 11.46
CA ALA A 378 20.07 5.96 11.52
C ALA A 378 18.98 7.04 11.61
N THR A 379 19.12 7.99 12.51
CA THR A 379 18.18 9.13 12.56
C THR A 379 18.80 10.33 11.87
N LEU A 380 18.12 10.88 10.88
CA LEU A 380 18.43 12.20 10.35
C LEU A 380 17.65 13.26 11.15
N ASN A 381 18.38 14.11 11.87
CA ASN A 381 17.85 15.22 12.64
C ASN A 381 18.13 16.51 11.89
N LEU A 382 17.07 17.20 11.48
CA LEU A 382 17.13 18.44 10.72
C LEU A 382 16.67 19.61 11.57
N THR A 383 17.25 20.77 11.31
CA THR A 383 16.71 22.06 11.75
C THR A 383 16.60 22.99 10.55
N LEU A 384 15.40 23.45 10.26
CA LEU A 384 15.11 24.41 9.19
C LEU A 384 13.83 25.19 9.49
N TYR A 385 13.66 26.32 8.81
CA TYR A 385 12.48 27.17 8.92
C TYR A 385 12.00 27.52 7.52
N LEU A 386 10.69 27.56 7.34
CA LEU A 386 10.04 27.95 6.10
C LEU A 386 9.67 29.43 6.21
N GLU A 387 10.05 30.23 5.22
CA GLU A 387 9.83 31.68 5.25
C GLU A 387 8.38 32.05 5.54
N GLY A 388 7.43 31.43 4.85
CA GLY A 388 6.02 31.78 5.00
C GLY A 388 5.47 31.51 6.39
N LEU A 389 6.02 30.53 7.11
CA LEU A 389 5.58 30.22 8.47
C LEU A 389 6.40 30.95 9.54
N PHE A 390 7.60 31.45 9.24
CA PHE A 390 8.52 31.95 10.24
C PHE A 390 8.08 33.30 10.81
N ASN A 391 7.87 33.37 12.13
CA ASN A 391 7.34 34.54 12.83
C ASN A 391 8.42 35.38 13.53
N GLY A 392 9.70 35.14 13.22
CA GLY A 392 10.85 35.87 13.77
C GLY A 392 11.55 35.15 14.93
N GLU A 393 10.91 34.15 15.54
CA GLU A 393 11.50 33.30 16.58
C GLU A 393 11.25 31.80 16.31
N THR A 394 10.06 31.46 15.84
CA THR A 394 9.59 30.09 15.58
C THR A 394 8.80 30.06 14.27
N MET A 395 8.10 28.96 13.97
CA MET A 395 7.09 28.90 12.92
C MET A 395 5.67 28.90 13.47
N ASN A 396 4.78 29.59 12.78
CA ASN A 396 3.34 29.41 12.89
C ASN A 396 2.95 28.01 12.38
N LYS A 397 1.85 27.48 12.92
CA LYS A 397 1.29 26.21 12.44
C LYS A 397 0.38 26.46 11.24
N ALA A 398 0.55 25.66 10.19
CA ALA A 398 -0.31 25.67 9.03
C ALA A 398 -1.78 25.39 9.42
N ARG A 399 -2.71 25.99 8.71
CA ARG A 399 -4.15 25.93 9.00
C ARG A 399 -4.97 25.34 7.86
N ASN A 400 -6.03 24.62 8.23
CA ASN A 400 -7.20 24.39 7.40
C ASN A 400 -8.19 25.58 7.59
N SER A 401 -9.31 25.54 6.88
CA SER A 401 -10.40 26.51 7.05
C SER A 401 -11.05 26.49 8.44
N ASP A 402 -10.86 25.41 9.21
CA ASP A 402 -11.49 25.16 10.51
C ASP A 402 -10.51 25.10 11.70
N GLY A 403 -9.21 25.30 11.49
CA GLY A 403 -8.22 25.29 12.57
C GLY A 403 -6.83 24.85 12.12
N PHE A 404 -5.98 24.44 13.06
CA PHE A 404 -4.64 23.95 12.73
C PHE A 404 -4.71 22.65 11.93
N ARG A 405 -3.90 22.56 10.88
CA ARG A 405 -3.81 21.39 10.02
C ARG A 405 -3.27 20.16 10.75
N PHE A 406 -2.27 20.37 11.61
CA PHE A 406 -1.52 19.30 12.26
C PHE A 406 -1.64 19.37 13.78
N PRO A 407 -1.76 18.22 14.48
CA PRO A 407 -1.80 18.17 15.93
C PRO A 407 -0.41 18.42 16.54
N GLY A 408 -0.37 18.67 17.85
CA GLY A 408 0.88 18.80 18.61
C GLY A 408 1.72 20.01 18.18
N MET A 409 3.05 19.82 18.13
CA MET A 409 4.05 20.86 17.83
C MET A 409 4.37 21.00 16.34
N ALA A 410 3.73 20.22 15.46
CA ALA A 410 4.00 20.27 14.04
C ALA A 410 3.53 21.61 13.44
N ALA A 411 4.46 22.39 12.90
CA ALA A 411 4.14 23.55 12.08
C ALA A 411 3.60 23.09 10.72
N ASP A 412 4.31 22.15 10.09
CA ASP A 412 4.00 21.65 8.76
C ASP A 412 4.55 20.23 8.49
N GLN A 413 4.53 19.81 7.23
CA GLN A 413 5.22 18.63 6.72
C GLN A 413 6.12 19.00 5.53
N ILE A 414 7.32 18.43 5.49
CA ILE A 414 8.28 18.58 4.38
C ILE A 414 8.52 17.22 3.72
N THR A 415 9.02 17.26 2.49
CA THR A 415 9.58 16.09 1.81
C THR A 415 11.10 16.14 1.88
N VAL A 416 11.71 15.04 2.31
CA VAL A 416 13.16 14.86 2.37
C VAL A 416 13.58 13.78 1.37
N GLU A 417 14.49 14.13 0.47
CA GLU A 417 15.14 13.19 -0.45
C GLU A 417 16.65 13.17 -0.19
N LEU A 418 17.29 12.04 -0.45
CA LEU A 418 18.73 11.84 -0.28
C LEU A 418 19.31 11.51 -1.64
N HIS A 419 20.24 12.31 -2.13
CA HIS A 419 20.83 12.17 -3.47
C HIS A 419 22.31 11.81 -3.38
N HIS A 420 22.80 11.01 -4.33
CA HIS A 420 24.21 10.62 -4.38
C HIS A 420 25.15 11.84 -4.47
N ALA A 421 26.36 11.73 -3.92
CA ALA A 421 27.36 12.80 -3.91
C ALA A 421 28.01 13.10 -5.28
N PHE A 422 27.70 12.34 -6.32
CA PHE A 422 28.35 12.41 -7.62
C PHE A 422 27.31 12.49 -8.74
N ALA A 423 27.65 13.21 -9.83
CA ALA A 423 26.80 13.31 -11.00
C ALA A 423 26.45 11.91 -11.56
N PRO A 424 25.19 11.64 -11.94
CA PRO A 424 24.11 12.60 -12.15
C PRO A 424 23.24 12.89 -10.91
N TYR A 425 23.78 12.68 -9.70
CA TYR A 425 23.13 12.96 -8.41
C TYR A 425 21.74 12.32 -8.30
N THR A 426 21.63 11.07 -8.74
CA THR A 426 20.36 10.33 -8.69
C THR A 426 19.88 10.19 -7.25
N SER A 427 18.56 10.07 -7.08
CA SER A 427 17.98 9.76 -5.78
C SER A 427 18.54 8.43 -5.27
N ALA A 428 19.05 8.46 -4.04
CA ALA A 428 19.55 7.32 -3.31
C ALA A 428 18.50 6.79 -2.32
N ALA A 429 17.69 7.68 -1.75
CA ALA A 429 16.64 7.31 -0.81
C ALA A 429 15.57 8.41 -0.70
N GLY A 430 14.37 8.04 -0.26
CA GLY A 430 13.19 8.91 -0.24
C GLY A 430 12.36 8.80 -1.52
N PRO A 431 11.37 9.69 -1.73
CA PRO A 431 11.00 10.81 -0.86
C PRO A 431 10.42 10.37 0.48
N TYR A 432 10.76 11.08 1.55
CA TYR A 432 10.22 10.87 2.89
C TYR A 432 9.37 12.08 3.30
N THR A 433 8.11 11.86 3.68
CA THR A 433 7.31 12.92 4.31
C THR A 433 7.64 12.99 5.80
N VAL A 434 8.05 14.16 6.28
CA VAL A 434 8.55 14.36 7.66
C VAL A 434 7.82 15.53 8.30
N ARG A 435 7.41 15.37 9.57
CA ARG A 435 6.88 16.47 10.38
C ARG A 435 7.96 17.51 10.65
N LEU A 436 7.63 18.77 10.38
CA LEU A 436 8.44 19.93 10.74
C LEU A 436 7.77 20.65 11.90
N ASN A 437 8.44 20.69 13.05
CA ASN A 437 7.91 21.32 14.26
C ASN A 437 8.07 22.84 14.24
N THR A 438 7.31 23.55 15.07
CA THR A 438 7.36 25.02 15.21
C THR A 438 8.73 25.54 15.63
N ASP A 439 9.54 24.74 16.33
CA ASP A 439 10.92 25.06 16.68
C ASP A 439 11.92 24.81 15.55
N GLY A 440 11.45 24.39 14.37
CA GLY A 440 12.26 24.07 13.20
C GLY A 440 12.82 22.64 13.19
N ALA A 441 12.55 21.83 14.22
CA ALA A 441 13.04 20.46 14.29
C ALA A 441 12.23 19.52 13.38
N ALA A 442 12.93 18.72 12.59
CA ALA A 442 12.37 17.59 11.85
C ALA A 442 13.23 16.34 12.08
N LYS A 443 12.59 15.21 12.34
CA LYS A 443 13.27 13.94 12.65
C LYS A 443 12.81 12.86 11.69
N LEU A 444 13.76 12.29 10.94
CA LEU A 444 13.54 11.19 10.01
C LEU A 444 14.29 9.95 10.50
N VAL A 445 13.59 8.83 10.62
CA VAL A 445 14.21 7.52 10.84
C VAL A 445 14.52 6.91 9.47
N LEU A 446 15.79 6.64 9.19
CA LEU A 446 16.21 6.09 7.91
C LEU A 446 16.05 4.57 7.89
N PRO A 447 15.41 4.01 6.85
CA PRO A 447 15.08 2.58 6.77
C PRO A 447 16.25 1.68 6.36
N ALA A 448 17.47 2.20 6.24
CA ALA A 448 18.68 1.48 5.86
C ALA A 448 19.92 2.11 6.49
N SER A 449 20.98 1.31 6.68
CA SER A 449 22.31 1.84 6.95
C SER A 449 22.85 2.54 5.70
N MET A 450 22.55 3.82 5.56
CA MET A 450 23.28 4.66 4.63
C MET A 450 24.71 4.80 5.16
N GLY A 451 25.70 4.43 4.34
CA GLY A 451 27.12 4.43 4.71
C GLY A 451 27.99 5.39 3.89
N ALA A 452 27.38 6.12 2.97
CA ALA A 452 28.04 7.06 2.07
C ALA A 452 27.66 8.51 2.39
N ASN A 453 28.16 9.44 1.58
CA ASN A 453 27.79 10.84 1.67
C ASN A 453 26.65 11.13 0.70
N TYR A 454 25.67 11.92 1.14
CA TYR A 454 24.49 12.26 0.36
C TYR A 454 24.15 13.74 0.49
N PHE A 455 23.66 14.34 -0.60
CA PHE A 455 22.94 15.61 -0.49
C PHE A 455 21.60 15.36 0.19
N ILE A 456 21.21 16.25 1.11
CA ILE A 456 19.87 16.25 1.70
C ILE A 456 19.06 17.32 0.94
N VAL A 457 17.94 16.91 0.37
CA VAL A 457 17.07 17.76 -0.42
C VAL A 457 15.77 17.96 0.34
N ILE A 458 15.42 19.22 0.56
CA ILE A 458 14.17 19.62 1.20
C ILE A 458 13.23 20.15 0.12
N LYS A 459 12.05 19.57 0.06
CA LYS A 459 10.91 20.05 -0.73
C LYS A 459 9.75 20.35 0.20
N HIS A 460 8.93 21.33 -0.15
CA HIS A 460 7.75 21.74 0.60
C HIS A 460 6.68 22.22 -0.38
N ARG A 461 5.39 22.17 0.01
CA ARG A 461 4.25 22.41 -0.89
C ARG A 461 4.29 23.72 -1.68
N ASN A 462 5.02 24.72 -1.18
CA ASN A 462 5.07 26.07 -1.70
C ASN A 462 6.39 26.79 -1.39
N SER A 463 7.47 26.05 -1.19
CA SER A 463 8.80 26.63 -0.92
C SER A 463 9.82 26.04 -1.86
N ILE A 464 10.85 26.82 -2.15
CA ILE A 464 11.86 26.45 -3.14
C ILE A 464 12.62 25.19 -2.69
N GLU A 465 12.77 24.24 -3.61
CA GLU A 465 13.57 23.04 -3.37
C GLU A 465 15.01 23.43 -3.00
N THR A 466 15.47 22.97 -1.84
CA THR A 466 16.74 23.38 -1.24
C THR A 466 17.63 22.17 -0.97
N TRP A 467 18.86 22.21 -1.48
CA TRP A 467 19.87 21.17 -1.30
C TRP A 467 20.90 21.58 -0.26
N THR A 468 21.47 20.63 0.48
CA THR A 468 22.64 20.91 1.33
C THR A 468 23.81 21.43 0.52
N ALA A 469 24.60 22.33 1.11
CA ALA A 469 25.73 22.95 0.41
C ALA A 469 26.80 21.93 -0.04
N ASN A 470 26.95 20.83 0.68
CA ASN A 470 27.83 19.72 0.36
C ASN A 470 27.15 18.39 0.71
N PRO A 471 27.62 17.25 0.18
CA PRO A 471 27.21 15.93 0.63
C PRO A 471 27.52 15.74 2.12
N VAL A 472 26.52 15.32 2.89
CA VAL A 472 26.60 15.05 4.33
C VAL A 472 26.97 13.58 4.54
N PRO A 473 27.92 13.26 5.45
CA PRO A 473 28.28 11.88 5.74
C PRO A 473 27.21 11.19 6.57
N PHE A 474 26.67 10.09 6.04
CA PHE A 474 25.80 9.18 6.78
C PHE A 474 26.65 8.01 7.25
N ALA A 475 27.28 8.15 8.41
CA ALA A 475 27.94 7.05 9.11
C ALA A 475 26.93 6.27 9.97
N GLN A 476 27.32 5.15 10.59
CA GLN A 476 26.46 4.46 11.54
C GLN A 476 26.11 5.40 12.72
N GLY A 477 24.83 5.76 12.86
CA GLY A 477 24.33 6.59 13.96
C GLY A 477 23.38 7.71 13.51
N SER A 478 23.20 8.71 14.38
CA SER A 478 22.38 9.89 14.09
C SER A 478 23.16 10.92 13.28
N VAL A 479 22.57 11.40 12.20
CA VAL A 479 23.04 12.53 11.39
C VAL A 479 22.32 13.79 11.85
N TYR A 480 23.04 14.91 11.92
CA TYR A 480 22.50 16.21 12.30
C TYR A 480 22.83 17.22 11.20
N TYR A 481 21.82 17.96 10.74
CA TYR A 481 22.02 19.04 9.78
C TYR A 481 21.13 20.23 10.09
N ASN A 482 21.69 21.44 10.11
CA ASN A 482 20.96 22.65 10.47
C ASN A 482 21.14 23.71 9.37
N PHE A 483 20.08 23.87 8.55
CA PHE A 483 20.03 24.87 7.48
C PHE A 483 20.01 26.31 8.02
N SER A 484 19.59 26.51 9.26
CA SER A 484 19.27 27.84 9.79
C SER A 484 20.49 28.65 10.25
N THR A 485 21.68 28.05 10.26
CA THR A 485 22.87 28.63 10.89
C THR A 485 23.65 29.58 9.98
N ALA A 486 23.65 29.34 8.67
CA ALA A 486 24.34 30.15 7.68
C ALA A 486 23.71 29.93 6.29
N ALA A 487 23.80 30.93 5.40
CA ALA A 487 23.38 30.77 4.00
C ALA A 487 24.12 29.58 3.33
N GLY A 488 25.40 29.41 3.66
CA GLY A 488 26.25 28.34 3.15
C GLY A 488 25.93 26.93 3.68
N GLN A 489 24.80 26.74 4.36
CA GLN A 489 24.21 25.42 4.58
C GLN A 489 23.37 24.97 3.37
N ALA A 490 22.94 25.88 2.50
CA ALA A 490 22.31 25.53 1.25
C ALA A 490 23.28 25.64 0.08
N TYR A 491 23.11 24.78 -0.92
CA TYR A 491 23.82 24.88 -2.18
C TYR A 491 23.55 26.24 -2.84
N GLY A 492 24.59 26.90 -3.33
CA GLY A 492 24.49 28.24 -3.89
C GLY A 492 24.15 29.35 -2.89
N ASN A 493 24.20 29.10 -1.57
CA ASN A 493 23.76 30.03 -0.53
C ASN A 493 22.27 30.40 -0.63
N ASN A 494 21.42 29.50 -1.12
CA ASN A 494 20.02 29.76 -1.46
C ASN A 494 19.07 29.80 -0.23
N LEU A 495 19.35 30.66 0.75
CA LEU A 495 18.52 30.85 1.96
C LEU A 495 18.36 32.33 2.29
N LYS A 496 17.23 32.70 2.91
CA LYS A 496 16.92 34.07 3.33
C LYS A 496 17.25 34.28 4.81
N LEU A 497 17.88 35.39 5.17
CA LEU A 497 18.09 35.75 6.57
C LEU A 497 16.90 36.55 7.11
N ILE A 498 16.21 36.03 8.12
CA ILE A 498 15.12 36.71 8.82
C ILE A 498 15.37 36.61 10.32
N SER A 499 15.38 37.75 11.03
CA SER A 499 15.53 37.80 12.49
C SER A 499 16.71 36.99 13.07
N GLY A 500 17.82 36.93 12.34
CA GLY A 500 19.02 36.21 12.77
C GLY A 500 19.04 34.71 12.44
N GLN A 501 18.01 34.21 11.74
CA GLN A 501 17.92 32.81 11.32
C GLN A 501 17.76 32.69 9.81
N TYR A 502 18.43 31.70 9.22
CA TYR A 502 18.25 31.40 7.80
C TYR A 502 17.02 30.52 7.57
N VAL A 503 16.19 30.92 6.62
CA VAL A 503 14.93 30.28 6.25
C VAL A 503 14.93 29.91 4.76
N ILE A 504 14.17 28.88 4.40
CA ILE A 504 13.94 28.49 3.00
C ILE A 504 12.92 29.45 2.38
N PHE A 505 13.22 29.95 1.19
CA PHE A 505 12.34 30.88 0.47
C PHE A 505 10.96 30.26 0.16
N GLY A 506 9.90 31.00 0.46
CA GLY A 506 8.53 30.66 0.09
C GLY A 506 8.13 31.26 -1.26
N GLY A 507 7.22 30.60 -1.99
CA GLY A 507 6.60 31.14 -3.20
C GLY A 507 6.52 30.21 -4.41
N ASP A 508 7.25 29.09 -4.42
CA ASP A 508 7.22 28.10 -5.53
C ASP A 508 5.95 27.23 -5.42
N VAL A 509 4.79 27.79 -5.76
CA VAL A 509 3.49 27.14 -5.56
C VAL A 509 3.16 26.14 -6.66
N ASN A 510 3.77 26.30 -7.84
CA ASN A 510 3.61 25.37 -8.97
C ASN A 510 4.68 24.26 -9.00
N GLN A 511 5.73 24.37 -8.16
CA GLN A 511 6.82 23.40 -8.02
C GLN A 511 7.67 23.25 -9.29
N ASP A 512 7.81 24.30 -10.10
CA ASP A 512 8.65 24.30 -11.30
C ASP A 512 10.12 24.67 -11.02
N GLY A 513 10.41 25.13 -9.80
CA GLY A 513 11.75 25.49 -9.35
C GLY A 513 12.17 26.92 -9.68
N SER A 514 11.24 27.80 -10.07
CA SER A 514 11.45 29.24 -10.24
C SER A 514 10.36 29.99 -9.49
N LEU A 515 10.64 31.17 -8.93
CA LEU A 515 9.60 32.03 -8.35
C LEU A 515 9.28 33.15 -9.33
N ASP A 516 8.20 33.00 -10.08
CA ASP A 516 7.84 33.94 -11.13
C ASP A 516 6.33 34.23 -11.25
N THR A 517 5.94 34.87 -12.35
CA THR A 517 4.55 35.26 -12.62
C THR A 517 3.58 34.08 -12.71
N ALA A 518 4.07 32.87 -13.03
CA ALA A 518 3.26 31.66 -13.05
C ALA A 518 2.79 31.28 -11.65
N ASP A 519 3.65 31.43 -10.64
CA ASP A 519 3.30 31.26 -9.23
C ASP A 519 2.30 32.33 -8.77
N MET A 520 2.57 33.61 -9.10
CA MET A 520 1.70 34.75 -8.78
C MET A 520 0.28 34.52 -9.29
N THR A 521 0.16 34.03 -10.53
CA THR A 521 -1.13 33.79 -11.17
C THR A 521 -1.97 32.77 -10.40
N LEU A 522 -1.36 31.76 -9.78
CA LEU A 522 -2.08 30.77 -8.98
C LEU A 522 -2.60 31.38 -7.68
N VAL A 523 -1.75 32.14 -6.98
CA VAL A 523 -2.13 32.83 -5.73
C VAL A 523 -3.22 33.87 -5.99
N ASP A 524 -3.08 34.69 -7.05
CA ASP A 524 -4.08 35.70 -7.44
C ASP A 524 -5.44 35.07 -7.77
N ASN A 525 -5.45 33.98 -8.54
CA ASN A 525 -6.68 33.27 -8.89
C ASN A 525 -7.37 32.68 -7.67
N ASP A 526 -6.62 32.08 -6.75
CA ASP A 526 -7.17 31.49 -5.53
C ASP A 526 -7.65 32.56 -4.55
N SER A 527 -6.94 33.69 -4.47
CA SER A 527 -7.37 34.86 -3.71
C SER A 527 -8.68 35.44 -4.24
N TYR A 528 -8.80 35.62 -5.57
CA TYR A 528 -10.02 36.09 -6.22
C TYR A 528 -11.21 35.16 -5.98
N ASN A 529 -10.96 33.85 -5.92
CA ASN A 529 -11.98 32.83 -5.69
C ASN A 529 -12.28 32.58 -4.20
N PHE A 530 -11.65 33.32 -3.28
CA PHE A 530 -11.79 33.13 -1.83
C PHE A 530 -11.52 31.68 -1.40
N VAL A 531 -10.53 31.04 -2.02
CA VAL A 531 -10.08 29.71 -1.60
C VAL A 531 -9.56 29.82 -0.17
N THR A 532 -9.84 28.79 0.65
CA THR A 532 -9.40 28.73 2.03
C THR A 532 -8.95 27.32 2.39
N GLY A 533 -8.13 27.22 3.41
CA GLY A 533 -7.60 25.99 3.97
C GLY A 533 -6.21 25.64 3.46
N TYR A 534 -5.85 24.37 3.62
CA TYR A 534 -4.49 23.89 3.41
C TYR A 534 -4.22 23.57 1.94
N VAL A 535 -3.85 24.60 1.18
CA VAL A 535 -3.54 24.56 -0.27
C VAL A 535 -2.13 25.11 -0.54
N SER A 536 -1.57 24.90 -1.74
CA SER A 536 -0.21 25.37 -2.05
C SER A 536 -0.11 26.89 -2.07
N SER A 537 -1.14 27.57 -2.59
CA SER A 537 -1.24 29.04 -2.67
C SER A 537 -1.30 29.77 -1.32
N ASP A 538 -1.57 29.06 -0.22
CA ASP A 538 -1.44 29.58 1.16
C ASP A 538 0.02 29.45 1.63
N ILE A 539 0.82 30.45 1.26
CA ILE A 539 2.26 30.56 1.52
C ILE A 539 2.50 30.86 3.00
N THR A 540 1.68 31.71 3.61
CA THR A 540 1.78 32.09 5.02
C THR A 540 1.30 31.00 5.98
N GLY A 541 0.53 30.03 5.47
CA GLY A 541 -0.03 28.91 6.22
C GLY A 541 -1.16 29.31 7.16
N ASP A 542 -1.76 30.49 6.99
CA ASP A 542 -2.79 30.99 7.90
C ASP A 542 -4.21 30.50 7.58
N GLY A 543 -4.35 29.75 6.47
CA GLY A 543 -5.59 29.16 5.99
C GLY A 543 -6.42 30.07 5.08
N SER A 544 -5.92 31.25 4.74
CA SER A 544 -6.52 32.19 3.79
C SER A 544 -5.53 32.54 2.70
N ILE A 545 -6.02 32.85 1.49
CA ILE A 545 -5.17 33.24 0.37
C ILE A 545 -5.39 34.73 0.11
N ASP A 546 -4.42 35.56 0.50
CA ASP A 546 -4.55 37.01 0.45
C ASP A 546 -3.23 37.74 0.12
N THR A 547 -3.19 39.05 0.37
CA THR A 547 -2.02 39.87 0.05
C THR A 547 -0.78 39.50 0.86
N GLY A 548 -0.93 38.81 1.99
CA GLY A 548 0.18 38.27 2.78
C GLY A 548 0.99 37.24 2.00
N ASP A 549 0.31 36.32 1.30
CA ASP A 549 0.96 35.31 0.46
C ASP A 549 1.66 35.95 -0.74
N MET A 550 0.95 36.85 -1.43
CA MET A 550 1.50 37.60 -2.57
C MET A 550 2.72 38.42 -2.19
N THR A 551 2.75 39.00 -0.99
CA THR A 551 3.91 39.81 -0.55
C THR A 551 5.19 38.97 -0.46
N ILE A 552 5.11 37.72 -0.02
CA ILE A 552 6.29 36.84 0.05
C ILE A 552 6.78 36.53 -1.36
N LEU A 553 5.84 36.15 -2.23
CA LEU A 553 6.12 35.75 -3.60
C LEU A 553 6.71 36.92 -4.40
N ASP A 554 6.09 38.11 -4.36
CA ASP A 554 6.57 39.33 -5.02
C ASP A 554 8.01 39.68 -4.62
N ASN A 555 8.31 39.66 -3.32
CA ASN A 555 9.63 40.00 -2.81
C ASN A 555 10.71 39.03 -3.29
N ASN A 556 10.39 37.73 -3.34
CA ASN A 556 11.35 36.71 -3.74
C ASN A 556 11.49 36.61 -5.26
N SER A 557 10.40 36.82 -6.02
CA SER A 557 10.44 36.90 -7.47
C SER A 557 11.24 38.12 -7.95
N ALA A 558 11.13 39.26 -7.26
CA ALA A 558 11.88 40.48 -7.58
C ALA A 558 13.41 40.33 -7.49
N ILE A 559 13.90 39.32 -6.76
CA ILE A 559 15.34 38.99 -6.66
C ILE A 559 15.68 37.68 -7.40
N PHE A 560 14.78 37.19 -8.25
CA PHE A 560 14.96 36.03 -9.12
C PHE A 560 15.31 34.74 -8.35
N ILE A 561 14.65 34.50 -7.21
CA ILE A 561 14.83 33.22 -6.51
C ILE A 561 14.39 32.07 -7.39
N GLY A 562 15.23 31.04 -7.44
CA GLY A 562 14.96 29.77 -8.09
C GLY A 562 15.78 28.67 -7.44
N LYS A 563 15.53 27.45 -7.87
CA LYS A 563 16.21 26.26 -7.39
C LYS A 563 17.67 26.28 -7.87
N ILE A 564 18.59 25.98 -6.95
CA ILE A 564 20.01 25.81 -7.26
C ILE A 564 20.42 24.39 -6.85
N VAL A 565 20.93 23.60 -7.80
CA VAL A 565 21.34 22.20 -7.61
C VAL A 565 22.82 21.99 -7.97
N PRO A 566 23.47 20.92 -7.44
CA PRO A 566 24.87 20.56 -7.71
C PRO A 566 25.24 20.19 -9.15
#